data_AF-A0A923TPY2-F1
#
_entry.id   AF-A0A923TPY2-F1
#
_cell.length_a   1.000
_cell.length_b   1.000
_cell.length_c   1.000
_cell.angle_alpha   90.00
_cell.angle_beta   90.00
_cell.angle_gamma   90.00
#
_symmetry.space_group_name_H-M   'P 1'
#
loop_
_entity.id
_entity.type
_entity.pdbx_description
1 polymer ?
#
loop_
_entity_poly.entity_id
_entity_poly.type
_entity_poly.pdbx_seq_one_letter_code
_entity_poly.pdbx_strand_id
1 'polypeptide(L)' 'MQIKDVKPESFTKQIRCDRCGRLFDLGDVEFHSAVAIDMKVGFGSIFGDGNAIQIDLCQHC' A
#
# COMPACT_ATOMS: atom_id res chain seq x y z
N MET A 1 12.12 -10.32 -32.07
CA MET A 1 11.29 -10.19 -30.85
C MET A 1 10.36 -9.00 -31.08
N GLN A 2 9.08 -9.25 -31.37
CA GLN A 2 8.08 -8.18 -31.49
C GLN A 2 7.57 -7.86 -30.09
N ILE A 3 7.83 -6.64 -29.61
CA ILE A 3 7.29 -6.15 -28.36
C ILE A 3 5.85 -5.75 -28.67
N LYS A 4 4.88 -6.53 -28.18
CA LYS A 4 3.45 -6.19 -28.27
C LYS A 4 3.17 -4.98 -27.37
N ASP A 5 2.08 -4.26 -27.64
CA ASP A 5 1.61 -3.17 -26.79
C ASP A 5 1.43 -3.66 -25.35
N VAL A 6 2.35 -3.27 -24.45
CA VAL A 6 2.30 -3.59 -23.02
C VAL A 6 1.58 -2.45 -22.31
N LYS A 7 0.47 -2.76 -21.64
CA LYS A 7 -0.13 -1.86 -20.66
C LYS A 7 0.59 -2.10 -19.31
N PRO A 8 1.31 -1.13 -18.75
CA PRO A 8 1.97 -1.32 -17.46
C PRO A 8 0.92 -1.44 -16.35
N GLU A 9 1.08 -2.45 -15.50
CA GLU A 9 0.32 -2.63 -14.26
C GLU A 9 1.18 -2.18 -13.08
N SER A 10 0.55 -1.71 -12.01
CA SER A 10 1.25 -1.37 -10.78
C SER A 10 1.85 -2.62 -10.14
N PHE A 11 3.14 -2.58 -9.86
CA PHE A 11 3.88 -3.69 -9.25
C PHE A 11 4.53 -3.22 -7.94
N THR A 12 4.26 -3.95 -6.85
CA THR A 12 4.86 -3.71 -5.54
C THR A 12 5.83 -4.83 -5.22
N LYS A 13 7.11 -4.49 -5.08
CA LYS A 13 8.16 -5.45 -4.72
C LYS A 13 8.33 -5.61 -3.22
N GLN A 14 8.04 -4.55 -2.46
CA GLN A 14 8.29 -4.47 -1.03
C GLN A 14 7.24 -3.60 -0.37
N ILE A 15 6.83 -3.97 0.85
CA ILE A 15 5.90 -3.20 1.68
C ILE A 15 6.58 -2.93 3.02
N ARG A 16 6.41 -1.72 3.56
CA ARG A 16 6.85 -1.36 4.92
C ARG A 16 5.63 -1.03 5.76
N CYS A 17 5.49 -1.65 6.92
CA CYS A 17 4.44 -1.26 7.85
C CYS A 17 4.76 0.10 8.47
N ASP A 18 3.86 1.07 8.34
CA ASP A 18 4.05 2.43 8.87
C ASP A 18 4.02 2.48 10.40
N ARG A 19 3.33 1.52 11.04
CA ARG A 19 3.22 1.47 12.50
C ARG A 19 4.47 0.90 13.17
N CYS A 20 4.96 -0.26 12.70
CA CYS A 20 6.05 -0.99 13.37
C CYS A 20 7.36 -1.00 12.57
N GLY A 21 7.35 -0.52 11.33
CA GLY A 21 8.53 -0.45 10.47
C GLY A 21 8.97 -1.77 9.83
N ARG A 22 8.29 -2.89 10.09
CA ARG A 22 8.62 -4.19 9.48
C ARG A 22 8.53 -4.10 7.95
N LEU A 23 9.50 -4.70 7.27
CA LEU A 23 9.59 -4.79 5.82
C LEU A 23 9.23 -6.21 5.36
N PHE A 24 8.53 -6.29 4.24
CA PHE A 24 8.13 -7.54 3.58
C PHE A 24 8.50 -7.45 2.11
N ASP A 25 9.23 -8.43 1.61
CA ASP A 25 9.53 -8.56 0.19
C ASP A 25 8.51 -9.47 -0.51
N LEU A 26 8.33 -9.26 -1.82
CA LEU A 26 7.48 -10.10 -2.64
C LEU A 26 7.96 -11.55 -2.60
N GLY A 27 7.14 -12.43 -2.03
CA GLY A 27 7.46 -13.84 -1.77
C GLY A 27 7.41 -14.20 -0.29
N ASP A 28 7.47 -13.21 0.61
CA ASP A 28 7.22 -13.43 2.02
C ASP A 28 5.76 -13.82 2.24
N VAL A 29 5.51 -14.80 3.11
CA VAL A 29 4.14 -15.26 3.41
C VAL A 29 3.28 -14.13 3.95
N GLU A 30 3.85 -13.24 4.77
CA GLU A 30 3.15 -12.10 5.35
C GLU A 30 2.92 -10.95 4.33
N PHE A 31 3.61 -10.93 3.19
CA PHE A 31 3.47 -9.87 2.16
C PHE A 31 2.02 -9.77 1.67
N HIS A 32 1.39 -10.92 1.43
CA HIS A 32 0.01 -11.01 0.94
C HIS A 32 -1.04 -10.72 2.02
N SER A 33 -0.63 -10.55 3.27
CA SER A 33 -1.49 -10.20 4.39
C SER A 33 -1.34 -8.74 4.81
N ALA A 34 -0.52 -7.96 4.11
CA ALA A 34 -0.47 -6.52 4.30
C ALA A 34 -1.75 -5.85 3.81
N VAL A 35 -2.18 -4.80 4.52
CA VAL A 35 -3.32 -3.95 4.14
C VAL A 35 -2.79 -2.59 3.76
N ALA A 36 -3.12 -2.16 2.54
CA ALA A 36 -2.88 -0.81 2.05
C ALA A 36 -4.20 -0.04 2.03
N ILE A 37 -4.21 1.15 2.63
CA ILE A 37 -5.35 2.06 2.59
C ILE A 37 -4.92 3.30 1.81
N ASP A 38 -5.62 3.60 0.72
CA ASP A 38 -5.47 4.84 -0.04
C ASP A 38 -6.84 5.47 -0.23
N MET A 39 -7.08 6.57 0.47
CA MET A 39 -8.38 7.25 0.40
C MET A 39 -8.27 8.74 0.68
N LYS A 40 -9.30 9.48 0.23
CA LYS A 40 -9.51 10.87 0.60
C LYS A 40 -10.54 10.95 1.73
N VAL A 41 -10.21 11.66 2.81
CA VAL A 41 -11.09 11.78 3.96
C VAL A 41 -12.15 12.88 3.79
N GLY A 42 -13.28 12.71 4.46
CA GLY A 42 -14.42 13.65 4.42
C GLY A 42 -14.31 14.81 5.40
N PHE A 43 -15.41 15.57 5.51
CA PHE A 43 -15.58 16.69 6.43
C PHE A 43 -15.63 16.25 7.90
N GLY A 44 -15.01 17.03 8.80
CA GLY A 44 -14.88 16.73 10.22
C GLY A 44 -13.85 15.64 10.55
N SER A 45 -12.98 15.29 9.61
CA SER A 45 -11.98 14.22 9.82
C SER A 45 -10.86 14.66 10.76
N ILE A 46 -10.41 13.78 11.66
CA ILE A 46 -9.23 14.03 12.50
C ILE A 46 -7.95 14.20 11.68
N PHE A 47 -7.94 13.69 10.44
CA PHE A 47 -6.82 13.83 9.51
C PHE A 47 -6.89 15.13 8.70
N GLY A 48 -7.88 15.98 8.96
CA GLY A 48 -8.13 17.22 8.22
C GLY A 48 -8.98 16.99 6.96
N ASP A 49 -9.90 17.92 6.70
CA ASP A 49 -10.92 17.77 5.67
C ASP A 49 -10.33 17.74 4.27
N GLY A 50 -10.75 16.74 3.48
CA GLY A 50 -10.31 16.59 2.10
C GLY A 50 -8.85 16.15 1.93
N ASN A 51 -8.14 15.81 3.02
CA ASN A 51 -6.79 15.29 2.93
C ASN A 51 -6.77 13.87 2.35
N ALA A 52 -5.66 13.53 1.70
CA ALA A 52 -5.39 12.16 1.28
C ALA A 52 -4.64 11.43 2.40
N ILE A 53 -5.01 10.18 2.65
CA ILE A 53 -4.29 9.28 3.54
C ILE A 53 -3.81 8.08 2.73
N GLN A 54 -2.55 7.71 2.96
CA GLN A 54 -1.94 6.48 2.48
C GLN A 54 -1.27 5.81 3.66
N ILE A 55 -1.61 4.55 3.92
CA ILE A 55 -1.02 3.79 5.03
C ILE A 55 -0.89 2.31 4.66
N ASP A 56 0.26 1.74 4.99
CA ASP A 56 0.57 0.32 4.85
C ASP A 56 0.70 -0.33 6.24
N LEU A 57 -0.09 -1.38 6.49
CA LEU A 57 -0.09 -2.10 7.76
C LEU A 57 0.17 -3.59 7.57
N CYS A 58 1.00 -4.16 8.45
CA CYS A 58 1.12 -5.61 8.55
C CYS A 58 -0.08 -6.21 9.29
N GLN A 59 -0.34 -7.50 9.13
CA GLN A 59 -1.46 -8.21 9.79
C GLN A 59 -1.48 -8.12 11.33
N HIS A 60 -0.37 -7.75 11.95
CA HIS A 60 -0.24 -7.63 13.41
C HIS A 60 -0.53 -6.21 13.93
N CYS A 61 -0.64 -5.22 13.03
CA CYS A 61 -0.74 -3.79 13.35
C CYS A 61 -2.11 -3.22 13.02
#